data_AF-A0A2K3NVF3-F1
#
_entry.id   AF-A0A2K3NVF3-F1
#
_cell.length_a   1.000
_cell.length_b   1.000
_cell.length_c   1.000
_cell.angle_alpha   90.00
_cell.angle_beta   90.00
_cell.angle_gamma   90.00
#
_symmetry.space_group_name_H-M   'P 1'
#
loop_
_entity.id
_entity.type
_entity.pdbx_description
1 polymer ?
#
loop_
_entity_poly.entity_id
_entity_poly.type
_entity_poly.pdbx_seq_one_letter_code
_entity_poly.pdbx_strand_id
1 'polypeptide(L)'
;MGFFSTILGFFGFGVGISIGLVLGYFLFIYFQPTDVKDPKITPLVDQDDETLQKMLPEIPNWIKNPDFDRLDWLNKFIELMWPYLEKAICKTAKNIAKPIIEEQIPKYKIDAVEFQTLTLGSLPPTFQGLWI
;
A
#
# COMPACT_ATOMS: atom_id res chain seq x y z
N MET A 1 -36.22 -44.33 -3.70
CA MET A 1 -35.09 -44.40 -2.73
C MET A 1 -34.08 -43.23 -2.86
N GLY A 2 -34.31 -42.18 -3.66
CA GLY A 2 -33.30 -41.11 -3.89
C GLY A 2 -33.56 -39.75 -3.20
N PHE A 3 -34.79 -39.48 -2.77
CA PHE A 3 -35.15 -38.16 -2.20
C PHE A 3 -34.58 -37.95 -0.79
N PHE A 4 -34.72 -38.96 0.08
CA PHE A 4 -34.19 -38.91 1.45
C PHE A 4 -32.67 -38.87 1.50
N SER A 5 -31.97 -39.53 0.57
CA SER A 5 -30.50 -39.49 0.50
C SER A 5 -29.97 -38.11 0.13
N THR A 6 -30.65 -37.38 -0.76
CA THR A 6 -30.24 -36.03 -1.15
C THR A 6 -30.45 -35.02 -0.02
N ILE A 7 -31.54 -35.13 0.73
CA ILE A 7 -31.81 -34.29 1.90
C ILE A 7 -30.79 -34.56 3.02
N LEU A 8 -30.54 -35.84 3.31
CA LEU A 8 -29.57 -36.22 4.34
C LEU A 8 -28.14 -35.78 3.98
N GLY A 9 -27.79 -35.84 2.69
CA GLY A 9 -26.50 -35.35 2.18
C GLY A 9 -26.34 -33.83 2.33
N PHE A 10 -27.39 -33.04 2.05
CA PHE A 10 -27.35 -31.59 2.21
C PHE A 10 -27.21 -31.16 3.67
N PHE A 11 -27.95 -31.81 4.57
CA PHE A 11 -27.84 -31.57 6.02
C PHE A 11 -26.49 -32.04 6.56
N GLY A 12 -25.99 -33.21 6.15
CA GLY A 12 -24.68 -33.72 6.56
C GLY A 12 -23.53 -32.83 6.11
N PHE A 13 -23.60 -32.26 4.90
CA PHE A 13 -22.60 -31.33 4.39
C PHE A 13 -22.62 -30.00 5.15
N GLY A 14 -23.81 -29.42 5.40
CA GLY A 14 -23.93 -28.17 6.16
C GLY A 14 -23.49 -28.30 7.63
N VAL A 15 -23.88 -29.40 8.29
CA VAL A 15 -23.48 -29.68 9.67
C VAL A 15 -22.00 -30.04 9.76
N GLY A 16 -21.47 -30.81 8.80
CA GLY A 16 -20.04 -31.15 8.74
C GLY A 16 -19.13 -29.94 8.57
N ILE A 17 -19.48 -29.02 7.67
CA ILE A 17 -18.69 -27.79 7.45
C ILE A 17 -18.74 -26.88 8.67
N SER A 18 -19.92 -26.69 9.28
CA SER A 18 -20.04 -25.82 10.45
C SER A 18 -19.24 -26.35 11.64
N ILE A 19 -19.31 -27.66 11.93
CA ILE A 19 -18.51 -28.29 12.99
C ILE A 19 -17.02 -28.22 12.66
N GLY A 20 -16.64 -28.48 11.40
CA GLY A 20 -15.25 -28.41 10.95
C GLY A 20 -14.64 -27.02 11.09
N LEU A 21 -15.39 -25.97 10.75
CA LEU A 21 -14.94 -24.58 10.91
C LEU A 21 -14.80 -24.18 12.39
N VAL A 22 -15.74 -24.59 13.25
CA VAL A 22 -15.66 -24.29 14.69
C VAL A 22 -14.47 -25.02 15.34
N LEU A 23 -14.28 -26.30 15.06
CA LEU A 23 -13.13 -27.05 15.56
C LEU A 23 -11.81 -26.51 15.00
N GLY A 24 -11.77 -26.16 13.71
CA GLY A 24 -10.61 -25.54 13.09
C GLY A 24 -10.26 -24.20 13.75
N TYR A 25 -11.25 -23.34 14.00
CA TYR A 25 -11.08 -22.07 14.70
C TYR A 25 -10.48 -22.27 16.10
N PHE A 26 -11.04 -23.19 16.90
CA PHE A 26 -10.54 -23.44 18.25
C PHE A 26 -9.13 -24.05 18.25
N LEU A 27 -8.82 -25.00 17.37
CA LEU A 27 -7.50 -25.63 17.34
C LEU A 27 -6.41 -24.69 16.80
N PHE A 28 -6.70 -23.87 15.78
CA PHE A 28 -5.68 -23.01 15.17
C PHE A 28 -5.58 -21.62 15.80
N ILE A 29 -6.70 -20.98 16.14
CA ILE A 29 -6.71 -19.57 16.55
C ILE A 29 -6.75 -19.44 18.08
N TYR A 30 -7.55 -20.26 18.77
CA TYR A 30 -7.69 -20.15 20.22
C TYR A 30 -6.45 -20.68 20.98
N PHE A 31 -5.79 -21.72 20.48
CA PHE A 31 -4.56 -22.26 21.07
C PHE A 31 -3.28 -21.53 20.64
N GLN A 32 -3.37 -20.54 19.76
CA GLN A 32 -2.20 -19.74 19.40
C GLN A 32 -1.84 -18.84 20.58
N PRO A 33 -0.66 -19.00 21.20
CA PRO A 33 -0.26 -18.17 22.33
C PRO A 33 -0.17 -16.71 21.83
N THR A 34 -1.05 -15.87 22.35
CA THR A 34 -1.12 -14.42 22.08
C THR A 34 -0.17 -13.63 22.98
N ASP A 35 0.74 -14.30 23.68
CA ASP A 35 1.82 -13.67 24.43
C ASP A 35 2.88 -13.14 23.47
N VAL A 36 2.65 -11.93 22.98
CA VAL A 36 3.71 -11.07 22.45
C VAL A 36 4.60 -10.70 23.63
N LYS A 37 5.74 -11.39 23.74
CA LYS A 37 6.78 -10.99 24.70
C LYS A 37 7.21 -9.58 24.35
N ASP A 38 7.02 -8.65 25.29
CA ASP A 38 7.49 -7.29 25.11
C ASP A 38 9.01 -7.31 24.84
N PRO A 39 9.46 -6.79 23.69
CA PRO A 39 10.88 -6.78 23.38
C PRO A 39 11.58 -5.92 24.43
N LYS A 40 12.58 -6.50 25.10
CA LYS A 40 13.42 -5.76 26.04
C LYS A 40 14.18 -4.68 25.25
N ILE A 41 13.82 -3.42 25.49
CA ILE A 41 14.46 -2.28 24.83
C ILE A 41 15.86 -2.10 25.46
N THR A 42 16.88 -2.61 24.77
CA THR A 42 18.29 -2.37 25.12
C THR A 42 18.85 -1.22 24.30
N PRO A 43 19.67 -0.34 24.88
CA PRO A 43 20.36 0.70 24.11
C PRO A 43 21.30 0.07 23.08
N LEU A 44 21.48 0.74 21.94
CA LEU A 44 22.30 0.25 20.81
C LEU A 44 23.76 -0.04 21.18
N VAL A 45 24.27 0.58 22.24
CA VAL A 45 25.63 0.39 22.76
C VAL A 45 25.82 -0.99 23.38
N ASP A 46 24.74 -1.60 23.91
CA ASP A 46 24.79 -2.87 24.63
C ASP A 46 24.33 -4.05 23.75
N GLN A 47 24.25 -3.86 22.43
CA GLN A 47 23.65 -4.82 21.51
C GLN A 47 24.72 -5.59 20.72
N ASP A 48 24.52 -6.90 20.55
CA ASP A 48 25.51 -7.77 19.88
C ASP A 48 25.73 -7.38 18.42
N ASP A 49 26.97 -7.55 17.93
CA ASP A 49 27.41 -7.20 16.58
C ASP A 49 26.52 -7.82 15.48
N GLU A 50 26.09 -9.07 15.64
CA GLU A 50 25.20 -9.74 14.67
C GLU A 50 23.83 -9.05 14.55
N THR A 51 23.29 -8.58 15.68
CA THR A 51 22.02 -7.84 15.72
C THR A 51 22.17 -6.47 15.09
N LEU A 52 23.28 -5.77 15.36
CA LEU A 52 23.58 -4.49 14.74
C LEU A 52 23.71 -4.64 13.22
N GLN A 53 24.43 -5.67 12.74
CA GLN A 53 24.55 -5.97 11.32
C GLN A 53 23.21 -6.24 10.63
N LYS A 54 22.27 -6.91 11.32
CA LYS A 54 20.91 -7.13 10.80
C LYS A 54 20.08 -5.84 10.74
N MET A 55 20.38 -4.84 11.57
CA MET A 55 19.70 -3.54 11.57
C MET A 55 20.30 -2.55 10.55
N LEU A 56 21.55 -2.70 10.14
CA LEU A 56 22.19 -1.83 9.14
C LEU A 56 21.38 -1.63 7.85
N PRO A 57 20.72 -2.64 7.26
CA PRO A 57 19.89 -2.46 6.07
C PRO A 57 18.68 -1.56 6.29
N GLU A 58 18.14 -1.49 7.51
CA GLU A 58 16.93 -0.72 7.84
C GLU A 58 17.22 0.77 8.11
N ILE A 59 18.48 1.15 8.23
CA ILE A 59 18.87 2.53 8.51
C ILE A 59 18.54 3.44 7.29
N PRO A 60 17.97 4.63 7.50
CA PRO A 60 17.74 5.61 6.44
C PRO A 60 18.99 5.96 5.65
N ASN A 61 18.86 6.15 4.33
CA ASN A 61 20.01 6.38 3.45
C ASN A 61 20.80 7.67 3.77
N TRP A 62 20.16 8.71 4.33
CA TRP A 62 20.85 9.93 4.80
C TRP A 62 21.73 9.73 6.04
N ILE A 63 21.55 8.62 6.77
CA ILE A 63 22.49 8.21 7.85
C ILE A 63 23.63 7.38 7.27
N LYS A 64 23.33 6.52 6.27
CA LYS A 64 24.30 5.64 5.64
C LYS A 64 25.28 6.38 4.72
N ASN A 65 24.80 7.43 4.06
CA ASN A 65 25.51 8.13 3.00
C ASN A 65 25.58 9.62 3.35
N PRO A 66 26.80 10.20 3.48
CA PRO A 66 26.96 11.62 3.76
C PRO A 66 26.52 12.53 2.59
N ASP A 67 26.41 11.98 1.37
CA ASP A 67 25.96 12.70 0.17
C ASP A 67 24.42 12.81 0.07
N PHE A 68 23.70 12.22 1.03
CA PHE A 68 22.25 12.28 1.10
C PHE A 68 21.81 13.29 2.14
N ASP A 69 21.28 14.41 1.68
CA ASP A 69 20.69 15.41 2.56
C ASP A 69 19.23 15.07 2.89
N ARG A 70 18.85 15.33 4.15
CA ARG A 70 17.47 15.13 4.61
C ARG A 70 16.56 16.23 4.06
N LEU A 71 15.72 15.89 3.09
CA LEU A 71 14.84 16.82 2.36
C LEU A 71 13.48 17.08 3.06
N ASP A 72 13.42 16.95 4.38
CA ASP A 72 12.18 17.16 5.13
C ASP A 72 11.61 18.57 4.96
N TRP A 73 12.49 19.56 4.84
CA TRP A 73 12.08 20.95 4.59
C TRP A 73 11.38 21.09 3.23
N LEU A 74 11.87 20.38 2.21
CA LEU A 74 11.30 20.38 0.87
C LEU A 74 9.96 19.66 0.86
N ASN A 75 9.86 18.50 1.53
CA ASN A 75 8.61 17.77 1.66
C ASN A 75 7.51 18.62 2.33
N LYS A 76 7.85 19.32 3.42
CA LYS A 76 6.92 20.28 4.07
C LYS A 76 6.54 21.44 3.15
N PHE A 77 7.50 21.97 2.39
CA PHE A 77 7.24 23.04 1.44
C PHE A 77 6.28 22.61 0.32
N ILE A 78 6.49 21.42 -0.24
CA ILE A 78 5.63 20.85 -1.28
C ILE A 78 4.24 20.55 -0.73
N GLU A 79 4.13 20.05 0.50
CA GLU A 79 2.85 19.85 1.18
C GLU A 79 2.03 21.15 1.27
N LEU A 80 2.67 22.26 1.66
CA LEU A 80 2.02 23.57 1.70
C LEU A 80 1.58 24.06 0.31
N MET A 81 2.33 23.73 -0.73
CA MET A 81 2.05 24.16 -2.10
C MET A 81 1.12 23.21 -2.88
N TRP A 82 0.92 21.98 -2.40
CA TRP A 82 0.21 20.92 -3.10
C TRP A 82 -1.16 21.33 -3.68
N PRO A 83 -2.06 22.03 -2.97
CA PRO A 83 -3.37 22.39 -3.52
C PRO A 83 -3.29 23.33 -4.75
N TYR A 84 -2.19 24.05 -4.91
CA TYR A 84 -1.94 24.90 -6.08
C TYR A 84 -1.23 24.13 -7.19
N LEU A 85 -0.25 23.30 -6.82
CA LEU A 85 0.47 22.42 -7.75
C LEU A 85 -0.46 21.43 -8.43
N GLU A 86 -1.35 20.78 -7.68
CA GLU A 86 -2.34 19.85 -8.23
C GLU A 86 -3.16 20.53 -9.34
N LYS A 87 -3.74 21.70 -9.06
CA LYS A 87 -4.55 22.44 -10.04
C LYS A 87 -3.75 22.81 -11.29
N ALA A 88 -2.50 23.26 -11.11
CA ALA A 88 -1.63 23.63 -12.22
C ALA A 88 -1.25 22.40 -13.07
N ILE A 89 -0.85 21.30 -12.43
CA ILE A 89 -0.47 20.06 -13.11
C ILE A 89 -1.67 19.47 -13.85
N CYS A 90 -2.85 19.40 -13.21
CA CYS A 90 -4.06 18.91 -13.88
C CYS A 90 -4.42 19.77 -15.10
N LYS A 91 -4.28 21.10 -15.03
CA LYS A 91 -4.53 21.99 -16.18
C LYS A 91 -3.53 21.72 -17.31
N THR A 92 -2.25 21.62 -16.98
CA THR A 92 -1.18 21.35 -17.95
C THR A 92 -1.34 19.97 -18.58
N ALA A 93 -1.64 18.93 -17.79
CA ALA A 93 -1.87 17.58 -18.26
C ALA A 93 -3.08 17.51 -19.22
N LYS A 94 -4.19 18.19 -18.91
CA LYS A 94 -5.34 18.28 -19.82
C LYS A 94 -4.95 18.96 -21.14
N ASN A 95 -4.17 20.04 -21.08
CA ASN A 95 -3.74 20.76 -22.29
C ASN A 95 -2.81 19.93 -23.17
N ILE A 96 -1.91 19.13 -22.57
CA ILE A 96 -1.01 18.23 -23.30
C ILE A 96 -1.78 17.02 -23.86
N ALA A 97 -2.72 16.48 -23.11
CA ALA A 97 -3.47 15.28 -23.51
C ALA A 97 -4.47 15.53 -24.63
N LYS A 98 -5.10 16.73 -24.69
CA LYS A 98 -6.05 17.10 -25.75
C LYS A 98 -5.55 16.82 -27.18
N PRO A 99 -4.40 17.37 -27.63
CA PRO A 99 -3.91 17.12 -28.99
C PRO A 99 -3.57 15.64 -29.25
N ILE A 100 -3.08 14.92 -28.22
CA ILE A 100 -2.76 13.49 -28.34
C ILE A 100 -4.05 12.68 -28.56
N ILE A 101 -5.11 12.99 -27.80
CA ILE A 101 -6.41 12.34 -27.92
C ILE A 101 -7.04 12.64 -29.28
N GLU A 102 -7.00 13.89 -29.74
CA GLU A 102 -7.52 14.30 -31.05
C GLU A 102 -6.84 13.54 -32.20
N GLU A 103 -5.55 13.25 -32.11
CA GLU A 103 -4.83 12.45 -33.11
C GLU A 103 -5.25 10.97 -33.10
N GLN A 104 -5.63 10.43 -31.93
CA GLN A 104 -6.02 9.01 -31.81
C GLN A 104 -7.50 8.77 -32.09
N ILE A 105 -8.37 9.76 -31.87
CA ILE A 105 -9.82 9.70 -32.15
C ILE A 105 -10.17 9.07 -33.52
N PRO A 106 -9.59 9.52 -34.66
CA PRO A 106 -9.93 8.97 -35.97
C PRO A 106 -9.52 7.50 -36.14
N LYS A 107 -8.48 7.04 -35.43
CA LYS A 107 -8.03 5.64 -35.47
C LYS A 107 -9.04 4.69 -34.83
N TYR A 108 -9.74 5.16 -33.79
CA TYR A 108 -10.67 4.34 -33.01
C TYR A 108 -12.16 4.60 -33.30
N LYS A 109 -12.49 5.52 -34.22
CA LYS A 109 -13.88 5.89 -34.59
C LYS A 109 -14.72 6.32 -33.38
N ILE A 110 -14.15 7.12 -32.50
CA ILE A 110 -14.82 7.67 -31.31
C ILE A 110 -15.27 9.11 -31.63
N ASP A 111 -16.46 9.55 -31.23
CA ASP A 111 -16.95 10.90 -31.58
C ASP A 111 -16.24 12.02 -30.80
N ALA A 112 -16.07 11.88 -29.48
CA ALA A 112 -15.36 12.84 -28.64
C ALA A 112 -14.88 12.16 -27.34
N VAL A 113 -13.74 12.63 -26.81
CA VAL A 113 -13.19 12.17 -25.52
C VAL A 113 -12.78 13.41 -24.72
N GLU A 114 -13.35 13.55 -23.53
CA GLU A 114 -13.06 14.67 -22.63
C GLU A 114 -12.80 14.20 -21.20
N PHE A 115 -11.99 14.97 -20.47
CA PHE A 115 -11.72 14.73 -19.06
C PHE A 115 -12.81 15.34 -18.18
N GLN A 116 -13.73 14.51 -17.68
CA GLN A 116 -14.76 14.92 -16.71
C GLN A 116 -14.11 15.46 -15.42
N THR A 117 -13.24 14.68 -14.78
CA THR A 117 -12.47 15.08 -13.59
C THR A 117 -11.07 14.51 -13.66
N LEU A 118 -10.06 15.33 -13.35
CA LEU A 118 -8.66 14.91 -13.22
C LEU A 118 -8.13 15.51 -11.92
N THR A 119 -7.73 14.65 -10.99
CA THR A 119 -7.17 15.00 -9.67
C THR A 119 -5.97 14.09 -9.43
N LEU A 120 -4.94 14.62 -8.76
CA LEU A 120 -3.78 13.84 -8.34
C LEU A 120 -3.91 13.33 -6.91
N GLY A 121 -5.03 13.66 -6.24
CA GLY A 121 -5.28 13.33 -4.85
C GLY A 121 -4.70 14.37 -3.88
N SER A 122 -5.01 14.18 -2.61
CA SER A 122 -4.62 15.11 -1.53
C SER A 122 -3.19 14.95 -1.04
N LEU A 123 -2.49 13.88 -1.45
CA LEU A 123 -1.16 13.55 -0.95
C LEU A 123 -0.08 14.05 -1.92
N PRO A 124 0.83 14.92 -1.48
CA PRO A 124 1.96 15.35 -2.29
C PRO A 124 2.99 14.23 -2.47
N PRO A 125 3.81 14.28 -3.53
CA PRO A 125 4.96 13.39 -3.67
C PRO A 125 5.99 13.67 -2.58
N THR A 126 6.60 12.62 -2.05
CA THR A 126 7.65 12.71 -1.04
C THR A 126 9.01 12.40 -1.65
N PHE A 127 10.00 13.24 -1.36
CA PHE A 127 11.38 13.05 -1.76
C PHE A 127 12.17 12.46 -0.60
N GLN A 128 12.79 11.30 -0.82
CA GLN A 128 13.55 10.57 0.20
C GLN A 128 14.99 11.06 0.34
N GLY A 129 15.52 11.74 -0.70
CA GLY A 129 16.86 12.29 -0.72
C GLY A 129 17.23 12.72 -2.14
N LEU A 130 18.21 13.61 -2.26
CA LEU A 130 18.86 13.97 -3.50
C LEU A 130 20.31 13.52 -3.41
N TRP A 131 20.81 12.92 -4.48
CA TRP A 131 22.26 12.80 -4.68
C TRP A 131 22.76 14.19 -5.07
N ILE A 132 23.66 14.75 -4.28
CA ILE A 132 24.33 16.03 -4.55
C ILE A 132 25.68 15.76 -5.19
#